data_AF-A0AAU5ULF4-F1
#
_entry.id   AF-A0AAU5ULF4-F1
#
_cell.length_a   1.000
_cell.length_b   1.000
_cell.length_c   1.000
_cell.angle_alpha   90.00
_cell.angle_beta   90.00
_cell.angle_gamma   90.00
#
_symmetry.space_group_name_H-M   'P 1'
#
loop_
_entity.id
_entity.type
_entity.pdbx_description
1 polymer ?
#
loop_
_entity_poly.entity_id
_entity_poly.type
_entity_poly.pdbx_seq_one_letter_code
_entity_poly.pdbx_strand_id
1 'polypeptide(L)'
;MNTLQRQARLFRLVRHTNPTAILAEGVEWSDGAATLRWRGPHPGTSTWDAGVDALLTAHGTGGRTQLHWAQDPQRFSRTGRPLRNAASDPTIDAADADHAGQAGHVDRADRSGVAPTVWLPAPALDGMCSRCGRPWPCLSCGP
;
A
#
# COMPACT_ATOMS: atom_id res chain seq x y z
N MET A 1 -5.08 -29.20 8.72
CA MET A 1 -6.04 -28.11 9.02
C MET A 1 -6.11 -27.19 7.81
N ASN A 2 -7.30 -26.83 7.33
CA ASN A 2 -7.45 -25.94 6.18
C ASN A 2 -7.55 -24.49 6.66
N THR A 3 -6.41 -23.91 7.02
CA THR A 3 -6.32 -22.47 7.30
C THR A 3 -6.37 -21.73 5.98
N LEU A 4 -7.58 -21.25 5.62
CA LEU A 4 -7.71 -20.17 4.63
C LEU A 4 -6.83 -19.02 5.11
N GLN A 5 -5.71 -18.82 4.41
CA GLN A 5 -4.70 -17.83 4.78
C GLN A 5 -5.35 -16.45 4.68
N ARG A 6 -5.70 -15.87 5.84
CA ARG A 6 -6.32 -14.54 5.89
C ARG A 6 -5.35 -13.56 5.24
N GLN A 7 -5.82 -12.74 4.31
CA GLN A 7 -4.98 -11.67 3.79
C GLN A 7 -4.79 -10.60 4.89
N ALA A 8 -3.69 -9.86 4.83
CA ALA A 8 -3.50 -8.71 5.70
C ALA A 8 -4.57 -7.64 5.37
N ARG A 9 -5.23 -7.10 6.41
CA ARG A 9 -6.39 -6.21 6.29
C ARG A 9 -6.09 -4.86 6.93
N LEU A 10 -6.21 -3.80 6.14
CA LEU A 10 -5.97 -2.43 6.61
C LEU A 10 -7.21 -1.87 7.33
N PHE A 11 -6.98 -1.08 8.36
CA PHE A 11 -8.02 -0.46 9.17
C PHE A 11 -7.63 0.94 9.66
N ARG A 12 -8.63 1.68 10.15
CA ARG A 12 -8.47 2.92 10.90
C ARG A 12 -9.09 2.77 12.28
N LEU A 13 -8.39 3.27 13.30
CA LEU A 13 -8.96 3.44 14.63
C LEU A 13 -9.56 4.85 14.70
N VAL A 14 -10.89 4.93 14.83
CA VAL A 14 -11.67 6.15 14.75
C VAL A 14 -12.29 6.45 16.11
N ARG A 15 -12.22 7.70 16.55
CA ARG A 15 -12.90 8.18 17.75
C ARG A 15 -14.07 9.09 17.37
N HIS A 16 -15.27 8.68 17.76
CA HIS A 16 -16.50 9.45 17.61
C HIS A 16 -16.57 10.52 18.70
N THR A 17 -16.11 11.71 18.32
CA THR A 17 -16.20 12.98 19.03
C THR A 17 -16.83 14.01 18.09
N ASN A 18 -17.00 15.25 18.54
CA ASN A 18 -17.34 16.36 17.64
C ASN A 18 -16.14 17.32 17.59
N PRO A 19 -15.32 17.31 16.51
CA PRO A 19 -15.37 16.45 15.33
C PRO A 19 -14.87 15.02 15.57
N THR A 20 -15.23 14.09 14.68
CA THR A 20 -14.70 12.71 14.66
C THR A 20 -13.21 12.71 14.25
N ALA A 21 -12.39 11.94 14.96
CA ALA A 21 -10.94 11.91 14.78
C ALA A 21 -10.42 10.53 14.37
N ILE A 22 -9.49 10.46 13.42
CA ILE A 22 -8.72 9.24 13.13
C ILE A 22 -7.53 9.21 14.11
N LEU A 23 -7.57 8.29 15.07
CA LEU A 23 -6.52 8.11 16.07
C LEU A 23 -5.30 7.37 15.51
N ALA A 24 -5.53 6.40 14.62
CA ALA A 24 -4.47 5.59 14.04
C ALA A 24 -4.87 4.95 12.71
N GLU A 25 -3.86 4.53 11.94
CA GLU A 25 -3.99 3.70 10.75
C GLU A 25 -3.19 2.41 10.99
N GLY A 26 -3.74 1.24 10.66
CA GLY A 26 -3.16 -0.05 11.05
C GLY A 26 -3.48 -1.20 10.10
N VAL A 27 -2.82 -2.33 10.36
CA VAL A 27 -2.91 -3.60 9.63
C VAL A 27 -3.21 -4.70 10.65
N GLU A 28 -4.21 -5.53 10.38
CA GLU A 28 -4.32 -6.89 10.92
C GLU A 28 -3.60 -7.83 9.95
N TRP A 29 -2.62 -8.58 10.43
CA TRP A 29 -1.78 -9.47 9.65
C TRP A 29 -2.43 -10.84 9.44
N SER A 30 -1.87 -11.63 8.52
CA SER A 30 -2.42 -12.95 8.13
C SER A 30 -2.42 -14.00 9.24
N ASP A 31 -1.57 -13.80 10.26
CA ASP A 31 -1.46 -14.62 11.48
C ASP A 31 -2.40 -14.16 12.61
N GLY A 32 -3.07 -13.02 12.45
CA GLY A 32 -3.96 -12.41 13.44
C GLY A 32 -3.31 -11.33 14.32
N ALA A 33 -2.00 -11.10 14.24
CA ALA A 33 -1.36 -9.99 14.93
C ALA A 33 -1.81 -8.63 14.32
N ALA A 34 -1.67 -7.53 15.05
CA ALA A 34 -1.99 -6.20 14.53
C ALA A 34 -0.85 -5.19 14.77
N THR A 35 -0.61 -4.30 13.80
CA THR A 35 0.33 -3.18 13.93
C THR A 35 -0.35 -1.88 13.51
N LEU A 36 -0.15 -0.80 14.27
CA LEU A 36 -0.76 0.50 13.96
C LEU A 36 0.17 1.68 14.22
N ARG A 37 0.04 2.70 13.36
CA ARG A 37 0.67 4.01 13.46
C ARG A 37 -0.29 4.99 14.11
N TRP A 38 0.02 5.42 15.32
CA TRP A 38 -0.74 6.44 16.04
C TRP A 38 -0.52 7.83 15.43
N ARG A 39 -1.59 8.61 15.36
CA ARG A 39 -1.63 9.98 14.85
C ARG A 39 -1.82 10.96 16.01
N GLY A 40 -1.51 12.24 15.76
CA GLY A 40 -1.57 13.31 16.76
C GLY A 40 -0.19 13.91 17.06
N PRO A 41 -0.06 14.73 18.13
CA PRO A 41 1.18 15.46 18.44
C PRO A 41 2.39 14.57 18.76
N HIS A 42 2.15 13.36 19.28
CA HIS A 42 3.19 12.40 19.66
C HIS A 42 2.94 11.06 18.94
N PRO A 43 3.29 10.97 17.64
CA PRO A 43 2.91 9.82 16.82
C PRO A 43 3.83 8.63 17.11
N GLY A 44 3.28 7.59 17.76
CA GLY A 44 3.94 6.31 18.06
C GLY A 44 3.56 5.18 17.09
N THR A 45 4.16 4.02 17.27
CA THR A 45 3.77 2.76 16.59
C THR A 45 3.65 1.68 17.66
N SER A 46 2.63 0.82 17.59
CA SER A 46 2.52 -0.34 18.47
C SER A 46 2.12 -1.60 17.70
N THR A 47 2.52 -2.75 18.25
CA THR A 47 2.21 -4.09 17.76
C THR A 47 1.46 -4.85 18.85
N TRP A 48 0.52 -5.69 18.45
CA TRP A 48 -0.40 -6.44 19.30
C TRP A 48 -0.50 -7.88 18.79
N ASP A 49 0.18 -8.81 19.44
CA ASP A 49 0.24 -10.21 18.98
C ASP A 49 -1.12 -10.92 19.12
N ALA A 50 -1.93 -10.51 20.11
CA ALA A 50 -3.33 -10.92 20.27
C ALA A 50 -4.31 -10.10 19.40
N GLY A 51 -3.80 -9.37 18.40
CA GLY A 51 -4.59 -8.78 17.32
C GLY A 51 -5.49 -7.60 17.69
N VAL A 52 -6.48 -7.38 16.83
CA VAL A 52 -7.44 -6.28 16.92
C VAL A 52 -8.30 -6.34 18.18
N ASP A 53 -8.67 -7.52 18.66
CA ASP A 53 -9.54 -7.65 19.83
C ASP A 53 -8.84 -7.19 21.11
N ALA A 54 -7.53 -7.45 21.25
CA ALA A 54 -6.72 -6.91 22.35
C ALA A 54 -6.60 -5.38 22.28
N LEU A 55 -6.37 -4.84 21.07
CA LEU A 55 -6.35 -3.39 20.82
C LEU A 55 -7.68 -2.72 21.21
N LEU A 56 -8.82 -3.31 20.82
CA LEU A 56 -10.15 -2.79 21.14
C LEU A 56 -10.50 -2.98 22.61
N THR A 57 -10.03 -4.04 23.26
CA THR A 57 -10.16 -4.21 24.72
C THR A 57 -9.43 -3.10 25.48
N ALA A 58 -8.24 -2.69 25.01
CA ALA A 58 -7.46 -1.61 25.63
C ALA A 58 -7.97 -0.19 25.32
N HIS A 59 -8.43 0.07 24.09
CA HIS A 59 -8.71 1.45 23.60
C HIS A 59 -10.14 1.70 23.11
N GLY A 60 -10.94 0.64 22.93
CA GLY A 60 -12.34 0.64 22.46
C GLY A 60 -13.40 0.74 23.56
N THR A 61 -12.99 0.79 24.82
CA THR A 61 -13.89 0.85 25.98
C THR A 61 -14.90 2.00 25.88
N GLY A 62 -16.16 1.71 26.22
CA GLY A 62 -17.27 2.66 26.10
C GLY A 62 -17.74 2.95 24.68
N GLY A 63 -17.27 2.22 23.65
CA GLY A 63 -17.79 2.28 22.27
C GLY A 63 -17.49 3.57 21.49
N ARG A 64 -16.82 4.54 22.12
CA ARG A 64 -16.44 5.84 21.53
C ARG A 64 -15.25 5.74 20.58
N THR A 65 -14.43 4.71 20.73
CA THR A 65 -13.38 4.36 19.77
C THR A 65 -13.81 3.09 19.04
N GLN A 66 -13.80 3.11 17.71
CA GLN A 66 -14.23 2.00 16.85
C GLN A 66 -13.17 1.73 15.78
N LEU A 67 -13.13 0.49 15.30
CA LEU A 67 -12.29 0.10 14.18
C LEU A 67 -13.11 0.12 12.89
N HIS A 68 -12.60 0.83 11.88
CA HIS A 68 -13.17 0.91 10.54
C HIS A 68 -12.23 0.19 9.57
N TRP A 69 -12.65 -0.96 9.05
CA TRP A 69 -11.90 -1.69 8.02
C TRP A 69 -11.87 -0.89 6.71
N ALA A 70 -10.72 -0.89 6.02
CA ALA A 70 -10.65 -0.46 4.63
C ALA A 70 -11.41 -1.47 3.76
N GLN A 71 -12.34 -0.98 2.93
CA GLN A 71 -13.22 -1.84 2.15
C GLN A 71 -12.56 -2.48 0.91
N ASP A 72 -11.30 -2.11 0.61
CA ASP A 72 -10.51 -2.68 -0.48
C ASP A 72 -9.00 -2.47 -0.20
N PRO A 73 -8.14 -3.50 -0.17
CA PRO A 73 -6.69 -3.33 -0.08
C PRO A 73 -6.06 -2.66 -1.31
N GLN A 74 -6.75 -2.61 -2.47
CA GLN A 74 -6.19 -2.09 -3.73
C GLN A 74 -6.14 -0.55 -3.85
N ARG A 75 -6.77 0.22 -2.94
CA ARG A 75 -6.89 1.68 -3.07
C ARG A 75 -6.30 2.50 -1.92
N PHE A 76 -5.04 2.26 -1.62
CA PHE A 76 -4.20 3.27 -0.95
C PHE A 76 -3.63 4.23 -2.01
N SER A 77 -4.52 5.06 -2.56
CA SER A 77 -4.11 6.20 -3.38
C SER A 77 -3.19 7.09 -2.55
N ARG A 78 -1.91 7.09 -2.89
CA ARG A 78 -0.88 7.95 -2.28
C ARG A 78 -1.14 9.39 -2.71
N THR A 79 -2.11 10.05 -2.08
CA THR A 79 -2.58 11.41 -2.42
C THR A 79 -1.51 12.44 -2.08
N GLY A 80 -0.61 12.63 -3.04
CA GLY A 80 0.47 13.60 -3.02
C GLY A 80 0.76 14.13 -4.43
N ARG A 81 -0.26 14.72 -5.09
CA ARG A 81 -0.06 15.62 -6.22
C ARG A 81 -1.21 16.64 -6.28
N PRO A 82 -0.94 17.95 -6.37
CA PRO A 82 -1.99 18.96 -6.42
C PRO A 82 -2.74 18.90 -7.75
N LEU A 83 -4.04 19.20 -7.71
CA LEU A 83 -4.85 19.42 -8.90
C LEU A 83 -4.37 20.71 -9.60
N ARG A 84 -4.05 20.61 -10.88
CA ARG A 84 -4.14 21.73 -11.83
C ARG A 84 -5.09 21.31 -12.93
N ASN A 85 -6.08 22.16 -13.19
CA ASN A 85 -7.25 21.81 -13.98
C ASN A 85 -6.91 21.66 -15.47
N ALA A 86 -7.58 20.73 -16.14
CA ALA A 86 -7.66 20.70 -17.59
C ALA A 86 -8.78 21.65 -18.05
N ALA A 87 -8.38 22.73 -18.73
CA ALA A 87 -9.21 23.64 -19.52
C ALA A 87 -8.23 24.54 -20.30
N SER A 88 -8.25 24.66 -21.63
CA SER A 88 -9.04 23.98 -22.66
C SER A 88 -8.24 24.00 -23.99
N ASP A 89 -8.46 23.05 -24.88
CA ASP A 89 -8.20 23.26 -26.33
C ASP A 89 -9.26 24.24 -26.86
N PRO A 90 -8.91 25.20 -27.75
CA PRO A 90 -8.68 24.92 -29.18
C PRO A 90 -7.50 25.76 -29.78
N THR A 91 -7.09 25.70 -31.05
CA THR A 91 -7.76 25.38 -32.33
C THR A 91 -6.73 24.99 -33.41
N ILE A 92 -7.16 24.37 -34.50
CA ILE A 92 -6.39 23.99 -35.70
C ILE A 92 -6.11 25.21 -36.61
N ASP A 93 -4.94 25.26 -37.28
CA ASP A 93 -4.81 25.61 -38.71
C ASP A 93 -3.46 25.17 -39.33
N ALA A 94 -3.44 25.01 -40.66
CA ALA A 94 -2.38 24.38 -41.48
C ALA A 94 -1.14 25.28 -41.74
N ALA A 95 -0.01 24.85 -42.32
CA ALA A 95 0.34 23.65 -43.10
C ALA A 95 1.81 23.18 -42.77
N ASP A 96 2.63 22.45 -43.57
CA ASP A 96 2.62 22.03 -44.98
C ASP A 96 3.55 20.79 -45.24
N ALA A 97 3.91 20.54 -46.50
CA ALA A 97 4.72 19.43 -47.06
C ALA A 97 6.21 19.35 -46.58
N ASP A 98 6.99 18.26 -46.78
CA ASP A 98 6.86 17.07 -47.64
C ASP A 98 7.83 15.92 -47.21
N HIS A 99 7.87 14.81 -47.99
CA HIS A 99 8.91 13.74 -48.08
C HIS A 99 8.88 12.48 -47.16
N ALA A 100 8.22 11.45 -47.70
CA ALA A 100 8.64 10.02 -47.85
C ALA A 100 9.54 9.31 -46.80
N GLY A 101 9.03 8.20 -46.24
CA GLY A 101 9.82 7.14 -45.59
C GLY A 101 8.96 5.90 -45.24
N GLN A 102 9.34 4.71 -45.70
CA GLN A 102 8.54 3.48 -45.62
C GLN A 102 8.82 2.58 -44.40
N ALA A 103 7.85 1.69 -44.15
CA ALA A 103 7.94 0.39 -43.45
C ALA A 103 7.99 0.37 -41.91
N GLY A 104 7.13 -0.47 -41.31
CA GLY A 104 7.16 -0.74 -39.86
C GLY A 104 5.84 -1.18 -39.21
N HIS A 105 5.06 -2.10 -39.81
CA HIS A 105 3.97 -2.75 -39.08
C HIS A 105 4.57 -3.71 -38.05
N VAL A 106 4.62 -3.29 -36.77
CA VAL A 106 4.95 -4.16 -35.64
C VAL A 106 3.74 -4.34 -34.74
N ASP A 107 3.41 -5.60 -34.47
CA ASP A 107 2.18 -5.99 -33.82
C ASP A 107 2.00 -5.38 -32.43
N ARG A 108 0.75 -5.02 -32.15
CA ARG A 108 0.26 -4.60 -30.83
C ARG A 108 0.27 -5.79 -29.88
N ALA A 109 1.45 -6.13 -29.35
CA ALA A 109 1.61 -7.18 -28.37
C ALA A 109 0.76 -6.89 -27.12
N ASP A 110 -0.25 -7.72 -26.91
CA ASP A 110 -1.04 -7.82 -25.69
C ASP A 110 -0.10 -8.03 -24.49
N ARG A 111 0.07 -6.97 -23.68
CA ARG A 111 0.80 -7.03 -22.41
C ARG A 111 -0.16 -7.27 -21.26
N SER A 112 -0.82 -8.42 -21.29
CA SER A 112 -1.35 -9.11 -20.11
C SER A 112 -0.18 -9.57 -19.21
N GLY A 113 0.56 -8.60 -18.68
CA GLY A 113 1.80 -8.80 -17.94
C GLY A 113 1.54 -9.24 -16.51
N VAL A 114 1.79 -10.53 -16.22
CA VAL A 114 1.94 -11.02 -14.85
C VAL A 114 3.07 -10.24 -14.18
N ALA A 115 2.78 -9.57 -13.06
CA ALA A 115 3.78 -8.83 -12.32
C ALA A 115 4.88 -9.80 -11.83
N PRO A 116 6.18 -9.49 -12.04
CA PRO A 116 7.24 -10.39 -11.63
C PRO A 116 7.24 -10.57 -10.11
N THR A 117 7.15 -11.82 -9.66
CA THR A 117 7.29 -12.16 -8.23
C THR A 117 8.73 -11.92 -7.80
N VAL A 118 8.99 -10.75 -7.19
CA VAL A 118 10.29 -10.44 -6.59
C VAL A 118 10.45 -11.27 -5.32
N TRP A 119 11.28 -12.31 -5.37
CA TRP A 119 11.69 -13.05 -4.18
C TRP A 119 12.77 -12.27 -3.43
N LEU A 120 12.62 -12.16 -2.12
CA LEU A 120 13.61 -11.55 -1.23
C LEU A 120 14.06 -12.61 -0.21
N PRO A 121 15.38 -12.84 -0.05
CA PRO A 121 15.88 -13.68 1.04
C PRO A 121 15.60 -13.02 2.38
N ALA A 122 15.45 -13.84 3.43
CA ALA A 122 15.30 -13.34 4.78
C ALA A 122 16.50 -12.47 5.20
N PRO A 123 16.29 -11.32 5.85
CA PRO A 123 17.37 -10.59 6.50
C PRO A 123 17.90 -11.40 7.69
N ALA A 124 19.20 -11.33 7.93
CA ALA A 124 19.82 -11.70 9.19
C ALA A 124 19.64 -10.56 10.23
N LEU A 125 19.96 -10.84 11.49
CA LEU A 125 19.75 -9.91 12.62
C LEU A 125 20.51 -8.58 12.50
N ASP A 126 21.55 -8.55 11.68
CA ASP A 126 22.40 -7.38 11.37
C ASP A 126 21.88 -6.55 10.18
N GLY A 127 20.75 -6.92 9.57
CA GLY A 127 20.22 -6.27 8.38
C GLY A 127 20.86 -6.71 7.06
N MET A 128 21.68 -7.78 7.08
CA MET A 128 22.31 -8.34 5.88
C MET A 128 21.48 -9.47 5.28
N CYS A 129 21.72 -9.77 3.99
CA CYS A 129 21.16 -10.92 3.31
C CYS A 129 21.73 -12.22 3.88
N SER A 130 20.88 -13.08 4.45
CA SER A 130 21.24 -14.40 4.99
C SER A 130 21.98 -15.32 4.01
N ARG A 131 21.86 -15.10 2.69
CA ARG A 131 22.49 -15.93 1.64
C ARG A 131 23.84 -15.39 1.15
N CYS A 132 24.10 -14.08 1.21
CA CYS A 132 25.29 -13.47 0.58
C CYS A 132 25.96 -12.34 1.36
N GLY A 133 25.48 -11.98 2.55
CA GLY A 133 26.10 -10.94 3.39
C GLY A 133 26.08 -9.52 2.80
N ARG A 134 25.22 -9.23 1.81
CA ARG A 134 24.99 -7.86 1.30
C ARG A 134 23.86 -7.16 2.05
N PRO A 135 23.85 -5.82 2.15
CA PRO A 135 22.75 -5.08 2.78
C PRO A 135 21.38 -5.44 2.19
N TRP A 136 20.38 -5.55 3.06
CA TRP A 136 19.00 -5.86 2.69
C TRP A 136 18.21 -4.58 2.31
N PRO A 137 17.28 -4.61 1.32
CA PRO A 137 16.82 -5.76 0.53
C PRO A 137 17.80 -6.17 -0.56
N CYS A 138 18.17 -7.46 -0.57
CA CYS A 138 19.06 -8.00 -1.59
C CYS A 138 18.27 -8.55 -2.78
N LEU A 139 18.30 -7.83 -3.90
CA LEU A 139 17.67 -8.24 -5.17
C LEU A 139 18.52 -9.22 -6.00
N SER A 140 19.79 -9.44 -5.62
CA SER A 140 20.71 -10.31 -6.37
C SER A 140 20.55 -11.80 -6.04
N CYS A 141 20.04 -12.11 -4.85
CA CYS A 141 19.82 -13.47 -4.40
C CYS A 141 18.35 -13.82 -4.61
N GLY A 142 17.97 -14.12 -5.85
CA GLY A 142 16.69 -14.78 -6.15
C GLY A 142 16.57 -16.17 -5.50
N PRO A 143 15.49 -16.92 -5.78
CA PRO A 143 15.28 -18.26 -5.22
C PRO A 143 16.45 -19.21 -5.53
#